data_AF-A0A8T3KNL1-F1
#
_entry.id   AF-A0A8T3KNL1-F1
#
_cell.length_a   1.000
_cell.length_b   1.000
_cell.length_c   1.000
_cell.angle_alpha   90.00
_cell.angle_beta   90.00
_cell.angle_gamma   90.00
#
_symmetry.space_group_name_H-M   'P 1'
#
loop_
_entity.id
_entity.type
_entity.pdbx_description
1 polymer ?
#
loop_
_entity_poly.entity_id
_entity_poly.type
_entity_poly.pdbx_seq_one_letter_code
_entity_poly.pdbx_strand_id
1 'polypeptide(L)' 'MRIMIDSNIIISAIRNPDGIPFAAYVKAAQPPHKIILCDQIVDEICKVFNRKFPDSVPLYRKVFYLGTF' A
#
# COMPACT_ATOMS: atom_id res chain seq x y z
N MET A 1 13.54 5.62 10.95
CA MET A 1 12.44 5.17 11.85
C MET A 1 11.55 4.19 11.11
N ARG A 2 11.09 3.12 11.75
CA ARG A 2 10.14 2.17 11.14
C ARG A 2 8.71 2.71 11.27
N ILE A 3 7.96 2.74 10.17
CA ILE A 3 6.59 3.26 10.12
C ILE A 3 5.67 2.16 9.62
N MET A 4 4.70 1.76 10.43
CA MET A 4 3.61 0.90 9.98
C MET A 4 2.50 1.78 9.42
N ILE A 5 2.03 1.45 8.21
CA ILE A 5 0.95 2.20 7.53
C ILE A 5 -0.28 1.32 7.49
N ASP A 6 -1.42 1.88 7.87
CA ASP A 6 -2.72 1.21 7.80
C ASP A 6 -3.10 0.84 6.36
N SER A 7 -3.83 -0.27 6.20
CA SER A 7 -4.30 -0.75 4.90
C SER A 7 -5.12 0.31 4.15
N ASN A 8 -5.93 1.13 4.85
CA ASN A 8 -6.75 2.17 4.23
C ASN A 8 -5.91 3.29 3.58
N ILE A 9 -4.77 3.66 4.18
CA ILE A 9 -3.88 4.67 3.60
C ILE A 9 -3.26 4.14 2.31
N ILE A 10 -2.82 2.88 2.29
CA ILE A 10 -2.23 2.26 1.11
C ILE A 10 -3.28 2.10 0.00
N ILE A 11 -4.46 1.58 0.33
CA ILE A 11 -5.57 1.43 -0.62
C ILE A 11 -5.95 2.80 -1.21
N SER A 12 -6.03 3.83 -0.37
CA SER A 12 -6.39 5.17 -0.82
C SER A 12 -5.30 5.82 -1.68
N ALA A 13 -4.02 5.61 -1.32
CA ALA A 13 -2.88 6.10 -2.08
C ALA A 13 -2.82 5.49 -3.49
N ILE A 14 -3.09 4.20 -3.62
CA ILE A 14 -3.16 3.52 -4.92
C ILE A 14 -4.32 4.07 -5.77
N ARG A 15 -5.47 4.36 -5.15
CA ARG A 15 -6.66 4.84 -5.86
C ARG A 15 -6.62 6.31 -6.25
N ASN A 16 -5.94 7.14 -5.47
CA ASN A 16 -5.81 8.56 -5.72
C ASN A 16 -4.35 9.01 -5.52
N PRO A 17 -3.52 8.89 -6.57
CA PRO A 17 -2.11 9.30 -6.52
C PRO A 17 -1.92 10.80 -6.26
N ASP A 18 -2.91 11.64 -6.53
CA ASP A 18 -2.84 13.09 -6.25
C ASP A 18 -3.40 13.44 -4.86
N GLY A 19 -3.81 12.43 -4.08
CA GLY A 19 -4.47 12.60 -2.80
C GLY A 19 -3.51 12.71 -1.59
N ILE A 20 -4.04 13.23 -0.48
CA ILE A 20 -3.35 13.29 0.82
C ILE A 20 -2.81 11.92 1.27
N PRO A 21 -3.53 10.78 1.10
CA PRO A 21 -2.99 9.47 1.46
C PRO A 21 -1.73 9.08 0.68
N PHE A 22 -1.65 9.44 -0.60
CA PHE A 22 -0.45 9.22 -1.41
C PHE A 22 0.70 10.08 -0.93
N ALA A 23 0.47 11.37 -0.65
CA ALA A 23 1.49 12.25 -0.08
C ALA A 23 2.01 11.73 1.28
N ALA A 24 1.12 11.21 2.13
CA ALA A 24 1.49 10.59 3.40
C ALA A 24 2.33 9.32 3.20
N TYR A 25 1.95 8.46 2.26
CA TYR A 25 2.72 7.28 1.86
C TYR A 25 4.12 7.67 1.37
N VAL A 26 4.23 8.64 0.46
CA VAL A 26 5.53 9.13 -0.06
C VAL A 26 6.40 9.66 1.07
N LYS A 27 5.85 10.48 1.98
CA LYS A 27 6.59 10.98 3.14
C LYS A 27 7.09 9.86 4.05
N ALA A 28 6.29 8.81 4.25
CA ALA A 28 6.68 7.65 5.05
C ALA A 28 7.70 6.74 4.35
N ALA A 29 7.75 6.75 3.02
CA ALA A 29 8.70 6.01 2.20
C ALA A 29 10.06 6.73 2.04
N GLN A 30 10.13 8.03 2.35
CA GLN A 30 11.35 8.81 2.21
C GLN A 30 12.38 8.50 3.32
N PRO A 31 13.70 8.50 3.01
CA PRO A 31 14.74 8.38 4.03
C PRO A 31 14.60 9.47 5.12
N PRO A 32 14.91 9.18 6.40
CA PRO A 32 15.47 7.92 6.95
C PRO A 32 14.37 6.95 7.42
N HIS A 33 13.15 7.04 6.89
CA HIS A 33 12.04 6.18 7.26
C HIS A 33 12.06 4.87 6.48
N LYS A 34 11.54 3.81 7.10
CA LYS A 34 11.28 2.53 6.43
C LYS A 34 9.86 2.10 6.72
N ILE A 35 9.08 1.87 5.66
CA ILE A 35 7.74 1.32 5.79
C ILE A 35 7.85 -0.15 6.17
N ILE A 36 7.01 -0.57 7.11
CA ILE A 36 6.85 -1.97 7.51
C ILE A 36 5.37 -2.34 7.36
N LEU A 37 5.11 -3.51 6.78
CA LEU A 37 3.78 -4.07 6.63
C LEU A 37 3.75 -5.42 7.34
N CYS A 38 2.65 -5.72 8.02
CA CYS A 38 2.39 -7.06 8.54
C CYS A 38 1.51 -7.85 7.57
N ASP A 39 1.50 -9.17 7.72
CA ASP A 39 0.71 -10.07 6.87
C ASP A 39 -0.78 -9.70 6.87
N GLN A 40 -1.32 -9.27 8.01
CA GLN A 40 -2.71 -8.81 8.10
C GLN A 40 -2.99 -7.61 7.18
N ILE A 41 -2.09 -6.61 7.13
CA ILE A 41 -2.26 -5.45 6.23
C ILE A 41 -2.21 -5.89 4.77
N VAL A 42 -1.29 -6.79 4.42
CA VAL A 42 -1.18 -7.35 3.07
C VAL A 42 -2.46 -8.10 2.68
N ASP A 43 -2.99 -8.93 3.59
CA ASP A 43 -4.22 -9.68 3.40
C ASP A 43 -5.44 -8.77 3.22
N GLU A 44 -5.56 -7.72 4.02
CA GLU A 44 -6.65 -6.74 3.91
C GLU A 44 -6.62 -6.02 2.56
N ILE A 45 -5.44 -5.58 2.12
CA ILE A 45 -5.25 -4.93 0.83
C ILE A 45 -5.68 -5.91 -0.28
N CYS A 46 -5.17 -7.14 -0.28
CA CYS A 46 -5.54 -8.17 -1.24
C CYS A 46 -7.07 -8.42 -1.27
N LYS A 47 -7.70 -8.56 -0.09
CA LYS A 47 -9.15 -8.77 0.02
C LYS A 47 -9.95 -7.61 -0.56
N VAL A 48 -9.57 -6.37 -0.27
CA VAL A 48 -10.27 -5.18 -0.76
C VAL A 48 -10.11 -5.04 -2.27
N PHE A 49 -8.90 -5.20 -2.80
CA PHE A 49 -8.66 -5.11 -4.24
C PHE A 49 -9.37 -6.22 -5.02
N ASN A 50 -9.30 -7.46 -4.56
CA ASN A 50 -10.04 -8.56 -5.20
C ASN A 50 -11.56 -8.36 -5.17
N ARG A 51 -12.12 -7.84 -4.06
CA ARG A 51 -13.56 -7.68 -3.91
C ARG A 51 -14.12 -6.46 -4.63
N LYS A 52 -13.43 -5.32 -4.54
CA LYS A 52 -13.94 -4.01 -5.01
C LYS A 52 -13.35 -3.58 -6.36
N PHE A 53 -12.19 -4.11 -6.73
CA PHE A 53 -11.43 -3.70 -7.91
C PHE A 53 -10.86 -4.91 -8.67
N PRO A 54 -11.70 -5.88 -9.08
CA PRO A 54 -11.25 -7.15 -9.64
C PRO A 54 -10.36 -7.00 -10.90
N ASP A 55 -10.52 -5.91 -11.67
CA ASP A 55 -9.71 -5.66 -12.88
C ASP A 55 -8.30 -5.12 -12.58
N SER A 56 -8.03 -4.71 -11.34
CA SER A 56 -6.74 -4.13 -10.91
C SER A 56 -5.78 -5.15 -10.27
N VAL A 57 -6.19 -6.43 -10.25
CA VAL A 57 -5.44 -7.54 -9.65
C VAL A 57 -4.00 -7.70 -10.16
N PRO A 58 -3.68 -7.44 -11.44
CA PRO A 58 -2.30 -7.50 -11.93
C PRO A 58 -1.37 -6.45 -11.26
N LEU A 59 -1.92 -5.32 -10.82
CA LEU A 59 -1.15 -4.16 -10.39
C LEU A 59 -0.60 -4.32 -8.96
N TYR A 60 -1.42 -4.75 -8.00
CA TYR A 60 -0.96 -4.90 -6.62
C TYR A 60 -0.06 -6.14 -6.44
N ARG A 61 -0.28 -7.21 -7.22
CA ARG A 61 0.56 -8.42 -7.15
C ARG A 61 2.03 -8.11 -7.47
N LYS A 62 2.28 -7.18 -8.40
CA LYS A 62 3.63 -6.73 -8.78
C LYS A 62 4.32 -5.93 -7.66
N VAL A 63 3.54 -5.19 -6.86
CA VAL A 63 4.05 -4.40 -5.72
C VAL A 63 4.38 -5.29 -4.52
N PHE A 64 3.57 -6.32 -4.25
CA PHE A 64 3.75 -7.18 -3.07
C PHE A 64 4.65 -8.40 -3.28
N TYR A 65 4.65 -9.04 -4.46
CA TYR A 65 5.43 -10.28 -4.69
C TYR A 65 6.85 -10.04 -5.21
N LEU A 66 7.19 -8.84 -5.72
CA LEU A 66 8.56 -8.54 -6.16
C LEU A 66 9.50 -8.04 -5.04
N GLY A 67 9.06 -8.09 -3.78
CA GLY A 67 9.94 -7.86 -2.63
C GLY A 67 10.44 -6.43 -2.49
N THR A 68 9.80 -5.45 -3.12
CA THR A 68 10.17 -4.03 -3.00
C THR A 68 9.51 -3.39 -1.77
N PHE A 69 9.90 -3.81 -0.57
CA PHE A 69 9.59 -3.15 0.72
C PHE A 69 10.82 -3.14 1.66
#